data_AF-A0A0D5CIK5-F1
#
_entry.id   AF-A0A0D5CIK5-F1
#
_cell.length_a   1.000
_cell.length_b   1.000
_cell.length_c   1.000
_cell.angle_alpha   90.00
_cell.angle_beta   90.00
_cell.angle_gamma   90.00
#
_symmetry.space_group_name_H-M   'P 1'
#
loop_
_entity.id
_entity.type
_entity.pdbx_description
1 polymer ?
#
loop_
_entity_poly.entity_id
_entity_poly.type
_entity_poly.pdbx_seq_one_letter_code
_entity_poly.pdbx_strand_id
1 'polypeptide(L)'
;MSETRTVSMPAAGAPTVDAPWPVSVLSGKIKGWIDRLGTAWVEGEITQWGGSGGNVYGKLKDLDVDATISFTVWSSVRSKIPADLGQGARVVALVKPNYWVKGGTLTMQVLEMRHVGLGDLLERLERLRQTLRAEGLFDADRKRRLPFLPGCIGLITGKDSDAEKDVLRNAQLRWPSVRFRVVHTAVQGDRAAGEVTRAIGTLDEDPEVDVIVVARGGGDFQNLLVFSDETLVRTAAACRTPLVSAIGHEADRPLLDDVADLRASTPTDAAKRVVPDVSEELSRVQQARARIGMRLTSQVRGEIDRIEQLRSRPVLTSTAWIVDSRAEELGRYIARSAELAGRVVERGMQQTSELSRQLRTLSPQHVLDRGYAIVQTADGSALRAPADAPDGTGLVLRLAAGALGATSTGPTDDIPSSAARLPASPAPGARPASGAES
;
A
#
# COMPACT_ATOMS: atom_id res chain seq x y z
N MET A 1 -1.84 45.35 -62.29
CA MET A 1 -1.66 45.15 -63.74
C MET A 1 -0.71 43.99 -63.97
N SER A 2 -1.22 42.87 -64.47
CA SER A 2 -0.47 41.89 -65.27
C SER A 2 -1.51 40.97 -65.90
N GLU A 3 -1.82 41.26 -67.15
CA GLU A 3 -2.82 40.56 -67.97
C GLU A 3 -2.49 39.09 -68.11
N THR A 4 -3.45 38.25 -67.76
CA THR A 4 -3.44 36.82 -68.08
C THR A 4 -3.69 36.67 -69.57
N ARG A 5 -2.61 36.55 -70.35
CA ARG A 5 -2.69 36.32 -71.80
C ARG A 5 -3.07 34.85 -72.03
N THR A 6 -4.35 34.60 -72.31
CA THR A 6 -4.88 33.29 -72.70
C THR A 6 -4.27 32.90 -74.06
N VAL A 7 -3.39 31.90 -74.06
CA VAL A 7 -2.81 31.33 -75.29
C VAL A 7 -3.86 30.43 -75.93
N SER A 8 -4.34 30.81 -77.12
CA SER A 8 -5.23 30.00 -77.96
C SER A 8 -4.52 28.72 -78.41
N MET A 9 -5.15 27.56 -78.22
CA MET A 9 -4.58 26.27 -78.64
C MET A 9 -4.71 26.10 -80.16
N PRO A 10 -3.61 25.83 -80.90
CA PRO A 10 -3.73 25.47 -82.31
C PRO A 10 -4.36 24.07 -82.48
N ALA A 11 -5.15 23.93 -83.54
CA ALA A 11 -5.86 22.70 -83.92
C ALA A 11 -4.94 21.48 -84.07
N ALA A 12 -5.52 20.29 -83.96
CA ALA A 12 -4.88 18.98 -83.95
C ALA A 12 -4.21 18.58 -85.30
N GLY A 13 -3.26 19.38 -85.77
CA GLY A 13 -2.37 19.08 -86.90
C GLY A 13 -0.90 19.02 -86.47
N ALA A 14 -0.06 18.36 -87.27
CA ALA A 14 1.39 18.39 -87.09
C ALA A 14 1.90 19.84 -87.26
N PRO A 15 2.84 20.30 -86.42
CA PRO A 15 3.35 21.67 -86.52
C PRO A 15 4.06 21.88 -87.86
N THR A 16 3.75 22.97 -88.55
CA THR A 16 4.39 23.39 -89.80
C THR A 16 5.18 24.67 -89.56
N VAL A 17 6.06 25.03 -90.51
CA VAL A 17 6.87 26.27 -90.43
C VAL A 17 5.99 27.52 -90.28
N ASP A 18 4.82 27.53 -90.93
CA ASP A 18 3.87 28.65 -90.89
C ASP A 18 2.96 28.65 -89.64
N ALA A 19 2.96 27.58 -88.84
CA ALA A 19 2.19 27.46 -87.60
C ALA A 19 2.97 26.68 -86.53
N PRO A 20 4.10 27.23 -86.01
CA PRO A 20 4.92 26.55 -85.03
C PRO A 20 4.22 26.48 -83.67
N TRP A 21 4.51 25.43 -82.90
CA TRP A 21 4.05 25.38 -81.51
C TRP A 21 4.86 26.34 -80.65
N PRO A 22 4.20 27.12 -79.77
CA PRO A 22 4.89 27.78 -78.68
C PRO A 22 5.65 26.77 -77.83
N VAL A 23 6.83 27.14 -77.31
CA VAL A 23 7.66 26.27 -76.48
C VAL A 23 6.88 25.72 -75.27
N SER A 24 5.97 26.53 -74.70
CA SER A 24 5.07 26.10 -73.63
C SER A 24 4.12 24.97 -74.03
N VAL A 25 3.62 24.96 -75.28
CA VAL A 25 2.75 23.91 -75.81
C VAL A 25 3.54 22.63 -76.07
N LEU A 26 4.75 22.74 -76.60
CA LEU A 26 5.65 21.59 -76.78
C LEU A 26 6.02 20.95 -75.43
N SER A 27 6.49 21.74 -74.47
CA SER A 27 6.86 21.24 -73.13
C SER A 27 5.66 20.68 -72.37
N GLY A 28 4.46 21.24 -72.56
CA GLY A 28 3.22 20.71 -72.01
C GLY A 28 2.84 19.35 -72.60
N LYS A 29 3.01 19.17 -73.91
CA LYS A 29 2.80 17.88 -74.58
C LYS A 29 3.82 16.82 -74.15
N ILE A 30 5.09 17.19 -74.01
CA ILE A 30 6.15 16.31 -73.51
C ILE A 30 5.82 15.83 -72.10
N LYS A 31 5.44 16.74 -71.20
CA LYS A 31 5.00 16.38 -69.85
C LYS A 31 3.82 15.40 -69.90
N GLY A 32 2.80 15.69 -70.70
CA GLY A 32 1.61 14.84 -70.82
C GLY A 32 1.91 13.42 -71.32
N TRP A 33 2.90 13.25 -72.21
CA TRP A 33 3.37 11.93 -72.63
C TRP A 33 4.17 11.22 -71.55
N ILE A 34 5.04 11.93 -70.85
CA ILE A 34 5.86 11.37 -69.76
C ILE A 34 4.97 10.94 -68.58
N ASP A 35 3.94 11.72 -68.25
CA ASP A 35 3.01 11.39 -67.17
C ASP A 35 2.22 10.09 -67.44
N ARG A 36 2.07 9.68 -68.71
CA ARG A 36 1.41 8.41 -69.09
C ARG A 36 2.23 7.16 -68.79
N LEU A 37 3.54 7.29 -68.58
CA LEU A 37 4.39 6.15 -68.18
C LEU A 37 4.02 5.59 -66.79
N GLY A 38 3.34 6.37 -65.95
CA GLY A 38 2.92 5.92 -64.62
C GLY A 38 4.11 5.71 -63.67
N THR A 39 3.98 4.75 -62.76
CA THR A 39 5.05 4.39 -61.80
C THR A 39 5.73 3.10 -62.24
N ALA A 40 7.05 3.02 -62.07
CA ALA A 40 7.85 1.85 -62.41
C ALA A 40 8.83 1.51 -61.30
N TRP A 41 9.12 0.21 -61.14
CA TRP A 41 10.23 -0.26 -60.31
C TRP A 41 11.50 -0.30 -61.15
N VAL A 42 12.58 0.28 -60.61
CA VAL A 42 13.90 0.32 -61.27
C VAL A 42 14.97 -0.14 -60.29
N GLU A 43 15.93 -0.90 -60.80
CA GLU A 43 17.12 -1.32 -60.08
C GLU A 43 18.31 -0.47 -60.54
N GLY A 44 19.21 -0.13 -59.62
CA GLY A 44 20.49 0.46 -59.98
C GLY A 44 21.34 0.84 -58.78
N GLU A 45 22.52 1.37 -59.07
CA GLU A 45 23.48 1.84 -58.07
C GLU A 45 23.40 3.37 -57.91
N ILE A 46 23.34 3.83 -56.67
CA ILE A 46 23.32 5.26 -56.36
C ILE A 46 24.71 5.84 -56.61
N THR A 47 24.86 6.64 -57.66
CA THR A 47 26.15 7.28 -58.00
C THR A 47 26.31 8.65 -57.37
N GLN A 48 25.20 9.33 -57.06
CA GLN A 48 25.21 10.64 -56.41
C GLN A 48 24.08 10.73 -55.38
N TRP A 49 24.37 11.37 -54.24
CA TRP A 49 23.42 11.53 -53.14
C TRP A 49 23.67 12.86 -52.40
N GLY A 50 22.70 13.78 -52.46
CA GLY A 50 22.81 15.10 -51.83
C GLY A 50 21.50 15.53 -51.18
N GLY A 51 21.56 15.98 -49.93
CA GLY A 51 20.42 16.53 -49.20
C GLY A 51 20.33 18.06 -49.35
N SER A 52 19.13 18.59 -49.64
CA SER A 52 18.87 20.03 -49.63
C SER A 52 17.42 20.32 -49.21
N GLY A 53 17.25 21.17 -48.19
CA GLY A 53 15.92 21.61 -47.72
C GLY A 53 14.99 20.48 -47.25
N GLY A 54 15.54 19.37 -46.73
CA GLY A 54 14.77 18.19 -46.30
C GLY A 54 14.46 17.18 -47.42
N ASN A 55 14.79 17.49 -48.67
CA ASN A 55 14.68 16.57 -49.81
C ASN A 55 16.05 16.01 -50.17
N VAL A 56 16.07 14.86 -50.85
CA VAL A 56 17.30 14.23 -51.36
C VAL A 56 17.26 14.19 -52.88
N TYR A 57 18.37 14.58 -53.50
CA TYR A 57 18.57 14.53 -54.94
C TYR A 57 19.74 13.60 -55.23
N GLY A 58 19.62 12.80 -56.27
CA GLY A 58 20.65 11.83 -56.61
C GLY A 58 20.58 11.35 -58.04
N LYS A 59 21.50 10.44 -58.35
CA LYS A 59 21.54 9.74 -59.63
C LYS A 59 21.62 8.24 -59.41
N LEU A 60 20.84 7.50 -60.18
CA LEU A 60 20.82 6.05 -60.21
C LEU A 60 21.40 5.59 -61.55
N LYS A 61 22.42 4.73 -61.50
CA LYS A 61 23.07 4.16 -62.68
C LYS A 61 22.69 2.69 -62.81
N ASP A 62 22.41 2.27 -64.04
CA ASP A 62 22.18 0.87 -64.37
C ASP A 62 23.48 0.06 -64.27
N LEU A 63 23.39 -1.23 -63.91
CA LEU A 63 24.55 -2.08 -63.66
C LEU A 63 25.15 -2.65 -64.94
N ASP A 64 24.32 -2.88 -65.96
CA ASP A 64 24.69 -3.61 -67.18
C ASP A 64 24.89 -2.65 -68.37
N VAL A 65 24.18 -1.52 -68.37
CA VAL A 65 24.21 -0.54 -69.46
C VAL A 65 24.61 0.83 -68.93
N ASP A 66 25.28 1.65 -69.75
CA ASP A 66 25.63 3.03 -69.40
C ASP A 66 24.40 3.96 -69.48
N ALA A 67 23.41 3.68 -68.63
CA ALA A 67 22.20 4.46 -68.47
C ALA A 67 22.19 5.08 -67.06
N THR A 68 21.84 6.36 -66.95
CA THR A 68 21.75 7.06 -65.66
C THR A 68 20.50 7.93 -65.62
N ILE A 69 19.74 7.82 -64.54
CA ILE A 69 18.57 8.66 -64.28
C ILE A 69 18.80 9.53 -63.05
N SER A 70 18.28 10.75 -63.08
CA SER A 70 18.24 11.62 -61.90
C SER A 70 16.98 11.33 -61.10
N PHE A 71 17.07 11.40 -59.77
CA PHE A 71 15.93 11.17 -58.89
C PHE A 71 15.82 12.19 -57.76
N THR A 72 14.59 12.35 -57.25
CA THR A 72 14.25 13.21 -56.12
C THR A 72 13.43 12.42 -55.10
N VAL A 73 13.85 12.48 -53.84
CA VAL A 73 13.13 11.97 -52.67
C VAL A 73 12.61 13.16 -51.88
N TRP A 74 11.30 13.23 -51.69
CA TRP A 74 10.69 14.27 -50.86
C TRP A 74 10.85 13.94 -49.36
N SER A 75 10.85 14.97 -48.52
CA SER A 75 10.95 14.84 -47.05
C SER A 75 9.94 13.85 -46.44
N SER A 76 8.73 13.77 -47.01
CA SER A 76 7.67 12.85 -46.59
C SER A 76 7.96 11.37 -46.87
N VAL A 77 8.81 11.10 -47.87
CA VAL A 77 9.23 9.75 -48.26
C VAL A 77 10.58 9.41 -47.61
N ARG A 78 11.44 10.42 -47.39
CA ARG A 78 12.75 10.26 -46.75
C ARG A 78 12.68 9.57 -45.39
N SER A 79 11.67 9.87 -44.58
CA SER A 79 11.48 9.24 -43.27
C SER A 79 11.14 7.74 -43.32
N LYS A 80 10.71 7.24 -44.49
CA LYS A 80 10.33 5.84 -44.72
C LYS A 80 11.44 5.02 -45.40
N ILE A 81 12.50 5.68 -45.85
CA ILE A 81 13.62 5.05 -46.55
C ILE A 81 14.73 4.77 -45.50
N PRO A 82 15.41 3.60 -45.57
CA PRO A 82 16.52 3.27 -44.68
C PRO A 82 17.58 4.39 -44.61
N ALA A 83 18.02 4.74 -43.41
CA ALA A 83 18.91 5.89 -43.16
C ALA A 83 20.36 5.66 -43.63
N ASP A 84 20.74 4.39 -43.75
CA ASP A 84 22.01 3.86 -44.23
C ASP A 84 22.17 3.92 -45.76
N LEU A 85 21.09 4.23 -46.49
CA LEU A 85 21.18 4.43 -47.93
C LEU A 85 22.00 5.67 -48.28
N GLY A 86 22.94 5.48 -49.20
CA GLY A 86 23.87 6.51 -49.64
C GLY A 86 24.53 6.15 -50.97
N GLN A 87 25.54 6.94 -51.34
CA GLN A 87 26.32 6.72 -52.55
C GLN A 87 27.01 5.34 -52.51
N GLY A 88 26.97 4.61 -53.63
CA GLY A 88 27.50 3.24 -53.78
C GLY A 88 26.50 2.14 -53.40
N ALA A 89 25.34 2.48 -52.83
CA ALA A 89 24.32 1.48 -52.50
C ALA A 89 23.56 1.02 -53.75
N ARG A 90 23.39 -0.29 -53.89
CA ARG A 90 22.48 -0.90 -54.87
C ARG A 90 21.06 -0.92 -54.33
N VAL A 91 20.13 -0.34 -55.08
CA VAL A 91 18.75 -0.16 -54.65
C VAL A 91 17.74 -0.56 -55.71
N VAL A 92 16.58 -1.01 -55.22
CA VAL A 92 15.35 -1.09 -56.00
C VAL A 92 14.46 0.08 -55.56
N ALA A 93 14.07 0.92 -56.50
CA ALA A 93 13.27 2.11 -56.25
C ALA A 93 11.98 2.12 -57.06
N LEU A 94 10.86 2.45 -56.41
CA LEU A 94 9.61 2.77 -57.08
C LEU A 94 9.64 4.24 -57.47
N VAL A 95 9.69 4.50 -58.77
CA VAL A 95 9.86 5.85 -59.31
C VAL A 95 8.68 6.27 -60.19
N LYS A 96 8.41 7.58 -60.18
CA LYS A 96 7.47 8.24 -61.09
C LYS A 96 8.21 9.30 -61.91
N PRO A 97 8.20 9.22 -63.25
CA PRO A 97 8.76 10.27 -64.10
C PRO A 97 8.07 11.62 -63.84
N ASN A 98 8.88 12.67 -63.75
CA ASN A 98 8.41 14.03 -63.55
C ASN A 98 9.21 14.99 -64.46
N TYR A 99 8.50 15.67 -65.36
CA TYR A 99 9.10 16.61 -66.30
C TYR A 99 8.88 18.06 -65.87
N TRP A 100 9.97 18.78 -65.61
CA TRP A 100 9.93 20.16 -65.17
C TRP A 100 9.84 21.14 -66.35
N VAL A 101 8.62 21.60 -66.65
CA VAL A 101 8.30 22.44 -67.83
C VAL A 101 9.12 23.73 -67.92
N LYS A 102 9.50 24.34 -66.79
CA LYS A 102 10.29 25.60 -66.78
C LYS A 102 11.76 25.40 -67.16
N GLY A 103 12.32 24.22 -66.90
CA GLY A 103 13.76 23.93 -67.09
C GLY A 103 14.04 22.81 -68.09
N GLY A 104 13.01 22.17 -68.64
CA GLY A 104 13.13 21.08 -69.61
C GLY A 104 13.77 19.80 -69.06
N THR A 105 13.87 19.65 -67.73
CA THR A 105 14.58 18.53 -67.09
C THR A 105 13.64 17.40 -66.71
N LEU A 106 14.04 16.16 -67.02
CA LEU A 106 13.36 14.95 -66.57
C LEU A 106 14.03 14.41 -65.30
N THR A 107 13.25 14.27 -64.23
CA THR A 107 13.67 13.64 -62.98
C THR A 107 12.70 12.52 -62.60
N MET A 108 13.15 11.61 -61.75
CA MET A 108 12.38 10.49 -61.24
C MET A 108 12.01 10.77 -59.77
N GLN A 109 10.73 10.97 -59.48
CA GLN A 109 10.26 11.09 -58.11
C GLN A 109 10.23 9.71 -57.45
N VAL A 110 11.01 9.51 -56.40
CA VAL A 110 11.04 8.28 -55.62
C VAL A 110 9.85 8.25 -54.66
N LEU A 111 9.06 7.19 -54.75
CA LEU A 111 7.96 6.90 -53.83
C LEU A 111 8.36 5.87 -52.76
N GLU A 112 9.27 4.96 -53.12
CA GLU A 112 9.81 3.93 -52.23
C GLU A 112 11.22 3.53 -52.70
N MET A 113 12.12 3.21 -51.78
CA MET A 113 13.48 2.77 -52.10
C MET A 113 13.98 1.78 -51.05
N ARG A 114 14.54 0.65 -51.50
CA ARG A 114 15.06 -0.44 -50.67
C ARG A 114 16.37 -0.96 -51.25
N HIS A 115 17.21 -1.61 -50.45
CA HIS A 115 18.39 -2.30 -50.95
C HIS A 115 18.02 -3.49 -51.86
N VAL A 116 18.81 -3.72 -52.92
CA VAL A 116 18.71 -4.94 -53.74
C VAL A 116 19.08 -6.15 -52.86
N GLY A 117 18.26 -7.21 -52.89
CA GLY A 117 18.51 -8.49 -52.19
C GLY A 117 17.82 -8.66 -50.82
N LEU A 118 17.32 -7.58 -50.21
CA LEU A 118 16.67 -7.68 -48.89
C LEU A 118 15.26 -8.31 -48.98
N GLY A 119 14.56 -8.14 -50.11
CA GLY A 119 13.24 -8.72 -50.34
C GLY A 119 13.23 -10.26 -50.39
N ASP A 120 14.11 -10.85 -51.20
CA ASP A 120 14.24 -12.30 -51.32
C ASP A 120 14.72 -12.95 -50.01
N LEU A 121 15.62 -12.27 -49.30
CA LEU A 121 16.09 -12.72 -47.99
C LEU A 121 14.97 -12.71 -46.94
N LEU A 122 14.16 -11.66 -46.89
CA LEU A 122 13.00 -11.59 -46.00
C LEU A 122 11.94 -12.63 -46.36
N GLU A 123 11.67 -12.85 -47.65
CA GLU A 123 10.74 -13.89 -48.08
C GLU A 123 11.24 -15.30 -47.69
N ARG A 124 12.54 -15.56 -47.88
CA ARG A 124 13.16 -16.81 -47.46
C ARG A 124 13.09 -17.01 -45.95
N LEU A 125 13.32 -15.95 -45.18
CA LEU A 125 13.25 -15.98 -43.71
C LEU A 125 11.82 -16.23 -43.22
N GLU A 126 10.82 -15.63 -43.87
CA GLU A 126 9.41 -15.87 -43.54
C GLU A 126 8.97 -17.29 -43.90
N ARG A 127 9.39 -17.84 -45.06
CA ARG A 127 9.17 -19.25 -45.39
C ARG A 127 9.81 -20.17 -44.35
N LEU A 128 11.05 -19.91 -43.95
CA LEU A 128 11.72 -20.68 -42.90
C LEU A 128 10.99 -20.59 -41.55
N ARG A 129 10.54 -19.39 -41.17
CA ARG A 129 9.71 -19.19 -39.97
C ARG A 129 8.47 -20.06 -40.00
N GLN A 130 7.75 -20.10 -41.12
CA GLN A 130 6.55 -20.91 -41.27
C GLN A 130 6.85 -22.41 -41.17
N THR A 131 7.92 -22.89 -41.81
CA THR A 131 8.36 -24.29 -41.72
C THR A 131 8.68 -24.69 -40.27
N LEU A 132 9.53 -23.92 -39.58
CA LEU A 132 9.91 -24.23 -38.19
C LEU A 132 8.73 -24.12 -37.21
N ARG A 133 7.78 -23.22 -37.49
CA ARG A 133 6.53 -23.12 -36.72
C ARG A 133 5.64 -24.34 -36.93
N ALA A 134 5.53 -24.83 -38.17
CA ALA A 134 4.77 -26.04 -38.49
C ALA A 134 5.38 -27.29 -37.83
N GLU A 135 6.70 -27.33 -37.66
CA GLU A 135 7.40 -28.36 -36.89
C GLU A 135 7.27 -28.21 -35.36
N GLY A 136 6.62 -27.14 -34.85
CA GLY A 136 6.43 -26.91 -33.42
C GLY A 136 7.68 -26.45 -32.67
N LEU A 137 8.71 -25.92 -33.37
CA LEU A 137 9.95 -25.47 -32.72
C LEU A 137 9.76 -24.23 -31.83
N PHE A 138 8.67 -23.49 -32.02
CA PHE A 138 8.36 -22.28 -31.27
C PHE A 138 7.30 -22.50 -30.16
N ASP A 139 6.88 -23.74 -29.93
CA ASP A 139 5.82 -24.06 -28.98
C ASP A 139 6.22 -23.74 -27.55
N ALA A 140 5.30 -23.12 -26.80
CA ALA A 140 5.53 -22.70 -25.43
C ALA A 140 5.86 -23.89 -24.50
N ASP A 141 5.32 -25.08 -24.78
CA ASP A 141 5.53 -26.29 -24.00
C ASP A 141 6.96 -26.84 -24.09
N ARG A 142 7.72 -26.43 -25.12
CA ARG A 142 9.14 -26.76 -25.26
C ARG A 142 10.05 -25.81 -24.47
N LYS A 143 9.52 -24.65 -24.07
CA LYS A 143 10.33 -23.63 -23.39
C LYS A 143 10.61 -24.03 -21.95
N ARG A 144 11.88 -23.97 -21.57
CA ARG A 144 12.37 -24.28 -20.22
C ARG A 144 12.21 -23.06 -19.32
N ARG A 145 11.84 -23.31 -18.06
CA ARG A 145 11.81 -22.24 -17.06
C ARG A 145 13.24 -21.92 -16.62
N LEU A 146 13.55 -20.63 -16.49
CA LEU A 146 14.84 -20.21 -15.99
C LEU A 146 14.99 -20.58 -14.50
N PRO A 147 16.21 -20.94 -14.07
CA PRO A 147 16.50 -21.11 -12.66
C PRO A 147 16.28 -19.79 -11.92
N PHE A 148 15.71 -19.88 -10.70
CA PHE A 148 15.46 -18.68 -9.89
C PHE A 148 16.75 -17.93 -9.55
N LEU A 149 17.83 -18.67 -9.29
CA LEU A 149 19.12 -18.11 -8.91
C LEU A 149 20.25 -18.92 -9.59
N PRO A 150 20.68 -18.51 -10.80
CA PRO A 150 21.76 -19.19 -11.50
C PRO A 150 23.11 -18.99 -10.79
N GLY A 151 23.86 -20.08 -10.63
CA GLY A 151 25.22 -20.07 -10.10
C GLY A 151 26.26 -19.77 -11.18
N CYS A 152 26.05 -20.22 -12.41
CA CYS A 152 26.88 -19.89 -13.56
C CYS A 152 26.05 -19.53 -14.79
N ILE A 153 26.41 -18.42 -15.44
CA ILE A 153 25.81 -17.96 -16.69
C ILE A 153 26.81 -18.15 -17.83
N GLY A 154 26.41 -18.91 -18.85
CA GLY A 154 27.12 -18.99 -20.12
C GLY A 154 26.81 -17.73 -20.95
N LEU A 155 27.82 -16.99 -21.39
CA LEU A 155 27.62 -15.77 -22.18
C LEU A 155 28.31 -15.91 -23.54
N ILE A 156 27.52 -15.83 -24.61
CA ILE A 156 28.00 -15.81 -25.99
C ILE A 156 27.88 -14.38 -26.49
N THR A 157 29.01 -13.76 -26.82
CA THR A 157 29.06 -12.37 -27.27
C THR A 157 30.37 -12.09 -28.03
N GLY A 158 30.44 -10.93 -28.70
CA GLY A 158 31.67 -10.47 -29.33
C GLY A 158 32.71 -10.07 -28.29
N LYS A 159 33.98 -10.36 -28.57
CA LYS A 159 35.11 -10.01 -27.69
C LYS A 159 35.16 -8.50 -27.44
N ASP A 160 35.33 -8.11 -26.17
CA ASP A 160 35.47 -6.72 -25.72
C ASP A 160 34.26 -5.82 -26.06
N SER A 161 33.10 -6.43 -26.34
CA SER A 161 31.88 -5.71 -26.74
C SER A 161 31.21 -4.98 -25.58
N ASP A 162 30.49 -3.91 -25.90
CA ASP A 162 29.67 -3.19 -24.90
C ASP A 162 28.58 -4.10 -24.31
N ALA A 163 28.03 -5.00 -25.13
CA ALA A 163 27.07 -6.01 -24.70
C ALA A 163 27.64 -6.92 -23.60
N GLU A 164 28.91 -7.35 -23.73
CA GLU A 164 29.59 -8.14 -22.71
C GLU A 164 29.70 -7.39 -21.39
N LYS A 165 30.25 -6.17 -21.44
CA LYS A 165 30.44 -5.31 -20.26
C LYS A 165 29.12 -5.02 -19.56
N ASP A 166 28.07 -4.80 -20.34
CA ASP A 166 26.74 -4.49 -19.83
C ASP A 166 26.09 -5.69 -19.14
N VAL A 167 26.16 -6.90 -19.72
CA VAL A 167 25.63 -8.11 -19.08
C VAL A 167 26.38 -8.41 -17.79
N LEU A 168 27.72 -8.42 -17.85
CA LEU A 168 28.57 -8.73 -16.69
C LEU A 168 28.34 -7.75 -15.54
N ARG A 169 28.37 -6.44 -15.82
CA ARG A 169 28.20 -5.40 -14.80
C ARG A 169 26.82 -5.45 -14.15
N ASN A 170 25.75 -5.54 -14.95
CA ASN A 170 24.39 -5.55 -14.41
C ASN A 170 24.08 -6.84 -13.63
N ALA A 171 24.64 -7.97 -14.04
CA ALA A 171 24.52 -9.22 -13.30
C ALA A 171 25.27 -9.18 -11.98
N GLN A 172 26.54 -8.74 -11.97
CA GLN A 172 27.36 -8.64 -10.76
C GLN A 172 26.81 -7.64 -9.73
N LEU A 173 26.22 -6.53 -10.20
CA LEU A 173 25.56 -5.57 -9.32
C LEU A 173 24.38 -6.19 -8.56
N ARG A 174 23.68 -7.15 -9.18
CA ARG A 174 22.47 -7.77 -8.62
C ARG A 174 22.75 -9.06 -7.87
N TRP A 175 23.77 -9.81 -8.30
CA TRP A 175 24.29 -10.98 -7.61
C TRP A 175 25.82 -11.06 -7.75
N PRO A 176 26.58 -10.55 -6.76
CA PRO A 176 28.04 -10.51 -6.83
C PRO A 176 28.72 -11.89 -6.94
N SER A 177 28.04 -12.95 -6.49
CA SER A 177 28.55 -14.32 -6.51
C SER A 177 28.27 -15.08 -7.81
N VAL A 178 27.64 -14.44 -8.81
CA VAL A 178 27.38 -15.07 -10.10
C VAL A 178 28.69 -15.35 -10.84
N ARG A 179 28.86 -16.57 -11.36
CA ARG A 179 29.99 -16.93 -12.21
C ARG A 179 29.61 -16.79 -13.68
N PHE A 180 30.59 -16.48 -14.52
CA PHE A 180 30.38 -16.36 -15.96
C PHE A 180 31.33 -17.29 -16.73
N ARG A 181 30.77 -18.00 -17.71
CA ARG A 181 31.52 -18.75 -18.71
C ARG A 181 31.35 -18.06 -20.06
N VAL A 182 32.27 -17.16 -20.38
CA VAL A 182 32.18 -16.34 -21.60
C VAL A 182 32.83 -17.08 -22.77
N VAL A 183 32.09 -17.22 -23.88
CA VAL A 183 32.61 -17.74 -25.15
C VAL A 183 32.50 -16.64 -26.19
N HIS A 184 33.66 -16.15 -26.63
CA HIS A 184 33.71 -15.10 -27.63
C HIS A 184 33.49 -15.68 -29.04
N THR A 185 32.55 -15.10 -29.77
CA THR A 185 32.23 -15.49 -31.15
C THR A 185 32.14 -14.28 -32.05
N ALA A 186 32.31 -14.48 -33.35
CA ALA A 186 31.89 -13.48 -34.33
C ALA A 186 30.37 -13.29 -34.23
N VAL A 187 29.93 -12.05 -34.01
CA VAL A 187 28.52 -11.68 -33.91
C VAL A 187 27.95 -11.11 -35.23
N GLN A 188 28.79 -11.03 -36.26
CA GLN A 188 28.45 -10.55 -37.60
C GLN A 188 29.32 -11.23 -38.67
N GLY A 189 28.81 -11.27 -39.90
CA GLY A 189 29.47 -11.90 -41.05
C GLY A 189 29.26 -13.42 -41.15
N ASP A 190 29.73 -14.00 -42.25
CA ASP A 190 29.38 -15.37 -42.68
C ASP A 190 29.80 -16.48 -41.69
N ARG A 191 30.83 -16.23 -40.86
CA ARG A 191 31.30 -17.19 -39.86
C ARG A 191 30.50 -17.17 -38.55
N ALA A 192 29.68 -16.13 -38.32
CA ALA A 192 29.00 -15.90 -37.06
C ALA A 192 28.05 -17.04 -36.68
N ALA A 193 27.17 -17.46 -37.60
CA ALA A 193 26.19 -18.51 -37.33
C ALA A 193 26.84 -19.82 -36.86
N GLY A 194 27.92 -20.25 -37.53
CA GLY A 194 28.64 -21.48 -37.18
C GLY A 194 29.47 -21.38 -35.89
N GLU A 195 30.00 -20.20 -35.56
CA GLU A 195 30.70 -19.96 -34.28
C GLU A 195 29.72 -19.93 -33.10
N VAL A 196 28.60 -19.23 -33.23
CA VAL A 196 27.54 -19.20 -32.19
C VAL A 196 26.95 -20.59 -31.98
N THR A 197 26.69 -21.35 -33.04
CA THR A 197 26.18 -22.72 -32.94
C THR A 197 27.11 -23.63 -32.13
N ARG A 198 28.42 -23.56 -32.39
CA ARG A 198 29.42 -24.32 -31.61
C ARG A 198 29.51 -23.84 -30.17
N ALA A 199 29.44 -22.53 -29.94
CA ALA A 199 29.47 -21.96 -28.61
C ALA A 199 28.26 -22.39 -27.75
N ILE A 200 27.06 -22.46 -28.34
CA ILE A 200 25.87 -23.00 -27.67
C ILE A 200 26.12 -24.46 -27.29
N GLY A 201 26.59 -25.29 -28.22
CA GLY A 201 26.90 -26.70 -27.94
C GLY A 201 27.93 -26.88 -26.82
N THR A 202 29.02 -26.10 -26.84
CA THR A 202 30.06 -26.15 -25.78
C THR A 202 29.51 -25.77 -24.40
N LEU A 203 28.62 -24.78 -24.32
CA LEU A 203 28.02 -24.36 -23.05
C LEU A 203 26.89 -25.28 -22.59
N ASP A 204 26.19 -25.95 -23.51
CA ASP A 204 25.14 -26.93 -23.19
C ASP A 204 25.71 -28.25 -22.64
N GLU A 205 26.93 -28.60 -23.05
CA GLU A 205 27.67 -29.77 -22.54
C GLU A 205 28.28 -29.54 -21.15
N ASP A 206 28.42 -28.28 -20.72
CA ASP A 206 29.01 -27.91 -19.43
C ASP A 206 27.97 -27.99 -18.30
N PRO A 207 28.06 -28.97 -17.37
CA PRO A 207 27.07 -29.15 -16.32
C PRO A 207 27.09 -28.03 -15.27
N GLU A 208 28.12 -27.17 -15.26
CA GLU A 208 28.15 -26.02 -14.36
C GLU A 208 27.30 -24.85 -14.85
N VAL A 209 26.93 -24.82 -16.14
CA VAL A 209 26.19 -23.71 -16.74
C VAL A 209 24.69 -23.88 -16.56
N ASP A 210 24.07 -22.97 -15.80
CA ASP A 210 22.64 -23.05 -15.47
C ASP A 210 21.74 -22.36 -16.51
N VAL A 211 22.29 -21.43 -17.28
CA VAL A 211 21.59 -20.62 -18.28
C VAL A 211 22.57 -20.06 -19.30
N ILE A 212 22.20 -20.07 -20.58
CA ILE A 212 23.01 -19.54 -21.69
C ILE A 212 22.37 -18.25 -22.20
N VAL A 213 23.16 -17.19 -22.34
CA VAL A 213 22.74 -15.89 -22.86
C VAL A 213 23.49 -15.64 -24.16
N VAL A 214 22.76 -15.45 -25.26
CA VAL A 214 23.32 -14.97 -26.53
C VAL A 214 23.07 -13.48 -26.60
N ALA A 215 24.12 -12.68 -26.49
CA ALA A 215 24.04 -11.23 -26.47
C ALA A 215 24.73 -10.63 -27.69
N ARG A 216 24.11 -9.59 -28.25
CA ARG A 216 24.69 -8.78 -29.31
C ARG A 216 24.54 -7.31 -28.95
N GLY A 217 25.56 -6.50 -29.26
CA GLY A 217 25.45 -5.05 -29.22
C GLY A 217 24.63 -4.49 -30.40
N GLY A 218 24.46 -3.17 -30.42
CA GLY A 218 23.77 -2.48 -31.52
C GLY A 218 24.41 -2.71 -32.89
N GLY A 219 23.65 -2.48 -33.96
CA GLY A 219 24.13 -2.43 -35.34
C GLY A 219 23.04 -2.81 -36.33
N ASP A 220 23.40 -2.81 -37.61
CA ASP A 220 22.42 -2.90 -38.70
C ASP A 220 21.68 -4.24 -38.77
N PHE A 221 20.50 -4.22 -39.38
CA PHE A 221 19.61 -5.36 -39.55
C PHE A 221 20.28 -6.53 -40.27
N GLN A 222 21.14 -6.26 -41.24
CA GLN A 222 21.85 -7.31 -42.00
C GLN A 222 22.70 -8.20 -41.09
N ASN A 223 23.27 -7.63 -40.03
CA ASN A 223 24.04 -8.37 -39.04
C ASN A 223 23.15 -9.21 -38.11
N LEU A 224 21.81 -9.05 -38.12
CA LEU A 224 20.88 -9.88 -37.35
C LEU A 224 20.50 -11.17 -38.08
N LEU A 225 20.68 -11.21 -39.40
CA LEU A 225 20.33 -12.36 -40.23
C LEU A 225 21.10 -13.63 -39.85
N VAL A 226 22.31 -13.48 -39.32
CA VAL A 226 23.13 -14.61 -38.83
C VAL A 226 22.45 -15.38 -37.69
N PHE A 227 21.56 -14.74 -36.93
CA PHE A 227 20.78 -15.35 -35.85
C PHE A 227 19.48 -15.98 -36.34
N SER A 228 19.24 -15.99 -37.66
CA SER A 228 18.12 -16.67 -38.30
C SER A 228 18.56 -17.86 -39.17
N ASP A 229 19.81 -18.30 -39.03
CA ASP A 229 20.30 -19.52 -39.67
C ASP A 229 19.59 -20.76 -39.11
N GLU A 230 19.16 -21.66 -40.00
CA GLU A 230 18.39 -22.84 -39.62
C GLU A 230 19.17 -23.78 -38.68
N THR A 231 20.47 -23.96 -38.90
CA THR A 231 21.32 -24.84 -38.09
C THR A 231 21.41 -24.31 -36.66
N LEU A 232 21.62 -23.01 -36.52
CA LEU A 232 21.68 -22.32 -35.23
C LEU A 232 20.36 -22.46 -34.48
N VAL A 233 19.24 -22.18 -35.14
CA VAL A 233 17.90 -22.22 -34.55
C VAL A 233 17.52 -23.63 -34.10
N ARG A 234 17.84 -24.66 -34.89
CA ARG A 234 17.63 -26.06 -34.52
C ARG A 234 18.52 -26.48 -33.34
N THR A 235 19.76 -26.03 -33.31
CA THR A 235 20.68 -26.29 -32.18
C THR A 235 20.16 -25.66 -30.89
N ALA A 236 19.71 -24.41 -30.96
CA ALA A 236 19.08 -23.72 -29.83
C ALA A 236 17.83 -24.47 -29.33
N ALA A 237 17.00 -25.00 -30.23
CA ALA A 237 15.78 -25.73 -29.87
C ALA A 237 16.06 -27.10 -29.22
N ALA A 238 17.24 -27.67 -29.46
CA ALA A 238 17.69 -28.95 -28.91
C ALA A 238 18.46 -28.79 -27.57
N CYS A 239 18.83 -27.56 -27.21
CA CYS A 239 19.62 -27.23 -26.02
C CYS A 239 18.95 -27.75 -24.74
N ARG A 240 19.74 -28.32 -23.83
CA ARG A 240 19.33 -28.78 -22.50
C ARG A 240 19.31 -27.66 -21.47
N THR A 241 20.25 -26.75 -21.57
CA THR A 241 20.35 -25.58 -20.72
C THR A 241 19.42 -24.47 -21.23
N PRO A 242 18.67 -23.78 -20.35
CA PRO A 242 17.80 -22.69 -20.77
C PRO A 242 18.54 -21.60 -21.55
N LEU A 243 17.97 -21.17 -22.68
CA LEU A 243 18.58 -20.21 -23.60
C LEU A 243 17.85 -18.87 -23.57
N VAL A 244 18.62 -17.79 -23.46
CA VAL A 244 18.13 -16.40 -23.47
C VAL A 244 18.70 -15.67 -24.67
N SER A 245 17.83 -15.09 -25.49
CA SER A 245 18.23 -14.23 -26.60
C SER A 245 18.21 -12.76 -26.15
N ALA A 246 19.30 -12.04 -26.37
CA ALA A 246 19.48 -10.62 -26.05
C ALA A 246 20.10 -9.87 -27.23
N ILE A 247 19.51 -10.02 -28.42
CA ILE A 247 20.12 -9.63 -29.69
C ILE A 247 19.49 -8.37 -30.31
N GLY A 248 18.19 -8.10 -30.13
CA GLY A 248 17.48 -7.07 -30.92
C GLY A 248 16.33 -6.35 -30.21
N HIS A 249 15.97 -5.19 -30.77
CA HIS A 249 14.81 -4.39 -30.37
C HIS A 249 13.51 -4.91 -31.02
N GLU A 250 12.35 -4.37 -30.64
CA GLU A 250 11.04 -4.94 -31.04
C GLU A 250 10.79 -5.03 -32.57
N ALA A 251 11.44 -4.18 -33.37
CA ALA A 251 11.28 -4.18 -34.83
C ALA A 251 12.08 -5.27 -35.55
N ASP A 252 13.15 -5.80 -34.93
CA ASP A 252 14.10 -6.69 -35.59
C ASP A 252 14.21 -8.03 -34.84
N ARG A 253 13.28 -8.95 -35.13
CA ARG A 253 13.14 -10.23 -34.43
C ARG A 253 13.75 -11.41 -35.22
N PRO A 254 15.00 -11.82 -34.92
CA PRO A 254 15.59 -13.01 -35.54
C PRO A 254 14.86 -14.28 -35.10
N LEU A 255 15.00 -15.37 -35.87
CA LEU A 255 14.34 -16.64 -35.55
C LEU A 255 14.82 -17.25 -34.22
N LEU A 256 16.05 -16.93 -33.78
CA LEU A 256 16.55 -17.34 -32.46
C LEU A 256 15.68 -16.80 -31.31
N ASP A 257 15.09 -15.61 -31.44
CA ASP A 257 14.19 -15.03 -30.42
C ASP A 257 12.92 -15.88 -30.22
N ASP A 258 12.47 -16.56 -31.28
CA ASP A 258 11.27 -17.38 -31.25
C ASP A 258 11.50 -18.71 -30.53
N VAL A 259 12.69 -19.29 -30.72
CA VAL A 259 13.11 -20.55 -30.08
C VAL A 259 13.58 -20.35 -28.65
N ALA A 260 14.24 -19.22 -28.34
CA ALA A 260 14.76 -18.96 -27.01
C ALA A 260 13.66 -19.10 -25.93
N ASP A 261 14.04 -19.65 -24.79
CA ASP A 261 13.17 -19.82 -23.63
C ASP A 261 12.72 -18.46 -23.09
N LEU A 262 13.63 -17.49 -23.17
CA LEU A 262 13.39 -16.11 -22.80
C LEU A 262 13.98 -15.17 -23.84
N ARG A 263 13.16 -14.24 -24.31
CA ARG A 263 13.63 -13.11 -25.12
C ARG A 263 13.82 -11.89 -24.24
N ALA A 264 15.01 -11.32 -24.22
CA ALA A 264 15.34 -10.03 -23.64
C ALA A 264 15.47 -8.94 -24.73
N SER A 265 15.01 -7.73 -24.45
CA SER A 265 15.02 -6.63 -25.43
C SER A 265 16.39 -5.99 -25.63
N THR A 266 17.29 -6.17 -24.67
CA THR A 266 18.67 -5.67 -24.65
C THR A 266 19.59 -6.59 -23.83
N PRO A 267 20.92 -6.52 -24.01
CA PRO A 267 21.87 -7.20 -23.12
C PRO A 267 21.65 -6.84 -21.63
N THR A 268 21.32 -5.58 -21.33
CA THR A 268 21.01 -5.14 -19.96
C THR A 268 19.71 -5.74 -19.41
N ASP A 269 18.67 -5.89 -20.25
CA ASP A 269 17.42 -6.57 -19.88
C ASP A 269 17.65 -8.07 -19.62
N ALA A 270 18.55 -8.70 -20.39
CA ALA A 270 18.91 -10.10 -20.17
C ALA A 270 19.49 -10.31 -18.77
N ALA A 271 20.46 -9.49 -18.37
CA ALA A 271 21.02 -9.55 -17.01
C ALA A 271 19.95 -9.31 -15.93
N LYS A 272 19.00 -8.41 -16.19
CA LYS A 272 17.90 -8.11 -15.26
C LYS A 272 16.94 -9.28 -15.05
N ARG A 273 16.65 -10.03 -16.12
CA ARG A 273 15.66 -11.11 -16.09
C ARG A 273 16.26 -12.47 -15.73
N VAL A 274 17.54 -12.68 -16.01
CA VAL A 274 18.26 -13.92 -15.67
C VAL A 274 18.66 -13.95 -14.20
N VAL A 275 19.15 -12.84 -13.67
CA VAL A 275 19.60 -12.74 -12.27
C VAL A 275 18.47 -12.13 -11.44
N PRO A 276 18.20 -12.56 -10.20
CA PRO A 276 17.32 -11.83 -9.28
C PRO A 276 18.07 -10.67 -8.59
N ASP A 277 17.36 -9.71 -7.99
CA ASP A 277 18.01 -8.72 -7.12
C ASP A 277 18.17 -9.31 -5.71
N VAL A 278 19.39 -9.67 -5.36
CA VAL A 278 19.68 -10.33 -4.09
C VAL A 278 19.51 -9.40 -2.90
N SER A 279 19.71 -8.09 -3.08
CA SER A 279 19.48 -7.13 -2.00
C SER A 279 18.00 -7.12 -1.62
N GLU A 280 17.12 -7.22 -2.61
CA GLU A 280 15.67 -7.34 -2.39
C GLU A 280 15.31 -8.66 -1.70
N GLU A 281 15.85 -9.79 -2.17
CA GLU A 281 15.57 -11.09 -1.56
C GLU A 281 16.10 -11.21 -0.13
N LEU A 282 17.30 -10.69 0.16
CA LEU A 282 17.84 -10.61 1.52
C LEU A 282 16.97 -9.71 2.40
N SER A 283 16.47 -8.59 1.89
CA SER A 283 15.54 -7.72 2.61
C SER A 283 14.25 -8.46 2.97
N ARG A 284 13.67 -9.22 2.03
CA ARG A 284 12.48 -10.06 2.27
C ARG A 284 12.74 -11.10 3.37
N VAL A 285 13.90 -11.76 3.35
CA VAL A 285 14.30 -12.72 4.40
C VAL A 285 14.46 -12.02 5.74
N GLN A 286 15.12 -10.86 5.80
CA GLN A 286 15.28 -10.09 7.04
C GLN A 286 13.93 -9.65 7.62
N GLN A 287 13.01 -9.17 6.78
CA GLN A 287 11.65 -8.81 7.19
C GLN A 287 10.88 -10.04 7.71
N ALA A 288 10.98 -11.18 7.03
CA ALA A 288 10.36 -12.42 7.50
C ALA A 288 10.91 -12.85 8.87
N ARG A 289 12.24 -12.79 9.06
CA ARG A 289 12.90 -13.08 10.36
C ARG A 289 12.45 -12.12 11.46
N ALA A 290 12.37 -10.82 11.17
CA ALA A 290 11.89 -9.83 12.14
C ALA A 290 10.43 -10.09 12.55
N ARG A 291 9.55 -10.40 11.59
CA ARG A 291 8.15 -10.75 11.87
C ARG A 291 8.03 -12.01 12.72
N ILE A 292 8.80 -13.06 12.41
CA ILE A 292 8.85 -14.29 13.21
C ILE A 292 9.32 -13.97 14.63
N GLY A 293 10.40 -13.20 14.78
CA GLY A 293 10.94 -12.81 16.08
C GLY A 293 9.94 -12.03 16.94
N MET A 294 9.22 -11.06 16.34
CA MET A 294 8.16 -10.34 17.03
C MET A 294 7.03 -11.26 17.49
N ARG A 295 6.56 -12.16 16.62
CA ARG A 295 5.47 -13.10 16.96
C ARG A 295 5.86 -14.05 18.08
N LEU A 296 7.05 -14.65 18.01
CA LEU A 296 7.57 -15.52 19.06
C LEU A 296 7.71 -14.76 20.39
N THR A 297 8.26 -13.55 20.36
CA THR A 297 8.44 -12.73 21.57
C THR A 297 7.10 -12.39 22.20
N SER A 298 6.11 -11.95 21.42
CA SER A 298 4.76 -11.65 21.91
C SER A 298 4.06 -12.89 22.46
N GLN A 299 4.21 -14.04 21.81
CA GLN A 299 3.62 -15.30 22.28
C GLN A 299 4.24 -15.73 23.62
N VAL A 300 5.57 -15.72 23.72
CA VAL A 300 6.27 -16.08 24.96
C VAL A 300 5.90 -15.13 26.09
N ARG A 301 5.87 -13.81 25.85
CA ARG A 301 5.43 -12.83 26.86
C ARG A 301 3.99 -13.07 27.29
N GLY A 302 3.07 -13.29 26.34
CA GLY A 302 1.68 -13.58 26.64
C GLY A 302 1.49 -14.82 27.52
N GLU A 303 2.26 -15.88 27.29
CA GLU A 303 2.22 -17.08 28.14
C GLU A 303 2.85 -16.83 29.52
N ILE A 304 3.94 -16.05 29.60
CA ILE A 304 4.52 -15.64 30.90
C ILE A 304 3.49 -14.85 31.71
N ASP A 305 2.89 -13.82 31.12
CA ASP A 305 1.90 -12.96 31.77
C ASP A 305 0.67 -13.79 32.21
N ARG A 306 0.25 -14.76 31.39
CA ARG A 306 -0.86 -15.67 31.71
C ARG A 306 -0.54 -16.55 32.92
N ILE A 307 0.68 -17.10 33.00
CA ILE A 307 1.13 -17.88 34.15
C ILE A 307 1.21 -16.99 35.39
N GLU A 308 1.73 -15.78 35.28
CA GLU A 308 1.81 -14.83 36.38
C GLU A 308 0.42 -14.42 36.89
N GLN A 309 -0.53 -14.18 35.99
CA GLN A 309 -1.91 -13.88 36.33
C GLN A 309 -2.61 -15.06 37.02
N LEU A 310 -2.34 -16.30 36.61
CA LEU A 310 -2.84 -17.47 37.32
C LEU A 310 -2.22 -17.55 38.72
N ARG A 311 -0.89 -17.40 38.83
CA ARG A 311 -0.18 -17.47 40.10
C ARG A 311 -0.57 -16.37 41.09
N SER A 312 -1.00 -15.20 40.63
CA SER A 312 -1.42 -14.09 41.48
C SER A 312 -2.87 -14.20 41.98
N ARG A 313 -3.65 -15.18 41.50
CA ARG A 313 -5.03 -15.39 41.98
C ARG A 313 -5.03 -15.71 43.47
N PRO A 314 -5.87 -15.06 44.31
CA PRO A 314 -5.91 -15.29 45.75
C PRO A 314 -6.02 -16.76 46.15
N VAL A 315 -6.77 -17.56 45.38
CA VAL A 315 -6.94 -19.01 45.60
C VAL A 315 -5.64 -19.81 45.48
N LEU A 316 -4.67 -19.33 44.71
CA LEU A 316 -3.34 -19.94 44.54
C LEU A 316 -2.26 -19.25 45.38
N THR A 317 -2.44 -17.97 45.72
CA THR A 317 -1.48 -17.19 46.53
C THR A 317 -1.60 -17.45 48.03
N SER A 318 -2.82 -17.64 48.55
CA SER A 318 -3.06 -17.91 49.97
C SER A 318 -4.42 -18.54 50.19
N THR A 319 -4.50 -19.70 50.84
CA THR A 319 -5.79 -20.30 51.22
C THR A 319 -6.50 -19.54 52.33
N ALA A 320 -5.82 -18.64 53.03
CA ALA A 320 -6.36 -17.91 54.18
C ALA A 320 -7.45 -16.89 53.79
N TRP A 321 -7.46 -16.37 52.55
CA TRP A 321 -8.43 -15.33 52.14
C TRP A 321 -9.90 -15.75 52.35
N ILE A 322 -10.20 -17.04 52.19
CA ILE A 322 -11.54 -17.59 52.40
C ILE A 322 -11.91 -17.52 53.89
N VAL A 323 -10.97 -17.83 54.77
CA VAL A 323 -11.19 -17.81 56.22
C VAL A 323 -11.20 -16.38 56.73
N ASP A 324 -10.26 -15.54 56.29
CA ASP A 324 -10.13 -14.15 56.73
C ASP A 324 -11.36 -13.33 56.33
N SER A 325 -11.86 -13.47 55.10
CA SER A 325 -13.08 -12.77 54.65
C SER A 325 -14.32 -13.17 55.46
N ARG A 326 -14.42 -14.45 55.84
CA ARG A 326 -15.52 -14.94 56.68
C ARG A 326 -15.36 -14.52 58.13
N ALA A 327 -14.14 -14.47 58.64
CA ALA A 327 -13.84 -13.97 59.98
C ALA A 327 -14.19 -12.47 60.10
N GLU A 328 -13.85 -11.65 59.11
CA GLU A 328 -14.24 -10.23 59.07
C GLU A 328 -15.75 -10.04 58.98
N GLU A 329 -16.43 -10.84 58.16
CA GLU A 329 -17.89 -10.81 58.03
C GLU A 329 -18.57 -11.19 59.35
N LEU A 330 -18.10 -12.26 60.00
CA LEU A 330 -18.58 -12.68 61.32
C LEU A 330 -18.31 -11.58 62.37
N GLY A 331 -17.13 -10.97 62.34
CA GLY A 331 -16.79 -9.84 63.22
C GLY A 331 -17.75 -8.66 63.07
N ARG A 332 -18.11 -8.30 61.82
CA ARG A 332 -19.13 -7.27 61.55
C ARG A 332 -20.50 -7.64 62.09
N TYR A 333 -20.92 -8.90 61.94
CA TYR A 333 -22.20 -9.36 62.49
C TYR A 333 -22.21 -9.36 64.02
N ILE A 334 -21.13 -9.79 64.66
CA ILE A 334 -20.99 -9.77 66.12
C ILE A 334 -21.08 -8.33 66.63
N ALA A 335 -20.29 -7.40 66.07
CA ALA A 335 -20.31 -6.00 66.47
C ALA A 335 -21.71 -5.38 66.33
N ARG A 336 -22.37 -5.60 65.19
CA ARG A 336 -23.74 -5.13 64.95
C ARG A 336 -24.75 -5.76 65.91
N SER A 337 -24.62 -7.04 66.23
CA SER A 337 -25.50 -7.73 67.16
C SER A 337 -25.39 -7.17 68.58
N ALA A 338 -24.17 -6.90 69.04
CA ALA A 338 -23.90 -6.33 70.35
C ALA A 338 -24.46 -4.91 70.45
N GLU A 339 -24.28 -4.10 69.41
CA GLU A 339 -24.85 -2.76 69.33
C GLU A 339 -26.38 -2.78 69.39
N LEU A 340 -27.02 -3.64 68.59
CA LEU A 340 -28.48 -3.76 68.58
C LEU A 340 -29.03 -4.27 69.92
N ALA A 341 -28.37 -5.25 70.54
CA ALA A 341 -28.73 -5.75 71.86
C ALA A 341 -28.61 -4.66 72.93
N GLY A 342 -27.51 -3.90 72.90
CA GLY A 342 -27.30 -2.75 73.79
C GLY A 342 -28.43 -1.73 73.68
N ARG A 343 -28.80 -1.33 72.45
CA ARG A 343 -29.91 -0.39 72.21
C ARG A 343 -31.26 -0.90 72.73
N VAL A 344 -31.52 -2.20 72.69
CA VAL A 344 -32.76 -2.79 73.23
C VAL A 344 -32.78 -2.70 74.75
N VAL A 345 -31.66 -3.04 75.40
CA VAL A 345 -31.52 -2.95 76.86
C VAL A 345 -31.65 -1.50 77.33
N GLU A 346 -30.95 -0.56 76.68
CA GLU A 346 -31.02 0.87 77.01
C GLU A 346 -32.45 1.41 76.90
N ARG A 347 -33.19 1.07 75.83
CA ARG A 347 -34.61 1.46 75.69
C ARG A 347 -35.48 0.89 76.80
N GLY A 348 -35.27 -0.37 77.18
CA GLY A 348 -36.00 -0.98 78.31
C GLY A 348 -35.70 -0.27 79.64
N MET A 349 -34.43 0.06 79.88
CA MET A 349 -34.01 0.82 81.08
C MET A 349 -34.61 2.23 81.10
N GLN A 350 -34.65 2.92 79.96
CA GLN A 350 -35.29 4.23 79.85
C GLN A 350 -36.79 4.13 80.14
N GLN A 351 -37.50 3.17 79.54
CA GLN A 351 -38.93 2.99 79.74
C GLN A 351 -39.27 2.67 81.22
N THR A 352 -38.51 1.78 81.85
CA THR A 352 -38.69 1.44 83.28
C THR A 352 -38.43 2.64 84.21
N SER A 353 -37.42 3.46 83.90
CA SER A 353 -37.14 4.70 84.63
C SER A 353 -38.27 5.72 84.47
N GLU A 354 -38.77 5.90 83.25
CA GLU A 354 -39.89 6.79 82.94
C GLU A 354 -41.16 6.38 83.69
N LEU A 355 -41.55 5.10 83.62
CA LEU A 355 -42.70 4.57 84.35
C LEU A 355 -42.53 4.76 85.87
N SER A 356 -41.34 4.52 86.40
CA SER A 356 -41.05 4.73 87.83
C SER A 356 -41.21 6.20 88.24
N ARG A 357 -40.76 7.13 87.40
CA ARG A 357 -40.92 8.58 87.64
C ARG A 357 -42.38 9.01 87.56
N GLN A 358 -43.14 8.44 86.61
CA GLN A 358 -44.57 8.72 86.46
C GLN A 358 -45.35 8.23 87.69
N LEU A 359 -45.08 7.01 88.17
CA LEU A 359 -45.67 6.47 89.39
C LEU A 359 -45.40 7.36 90.62
N ARG A 360 -44.17 7.87 90.76
CA ARG A 360 -43.83 8.80 91.86
C ARG A 360 -44.56 10.13 91.75
N THR A 361 -44.72 10.66 90.54
CA THR A 361 -45.36 11.97 90.31
C THR A 361 -46.87 11.94 90.58
N LEU A 362 -47.53 10.81 90.29
CA LEU A 362 -48.97 10.64 90.50
C LEU A 362 -49.34 10.20 91.92
N SER A 363 -48.36 10.00 92.81
CA SER A 363 -48.60 9.57 94.19
C SER A 363 -49.19 10.71 95.03
N PRO A 364 -50.41 10.55 95.60
CA PRO A 364 -51.00 11.54 96.51
C PRO A 364 -50.12 11.83 97.73
N GLN A 365 -49.33 10.84 98.17
CA GLN A 365 -48.40 10.99 99.28
C GLN A 365 -47.32 12.03 98.98
N HIS A 366 -46.85 12.12 97.73
CA HIS A 366 -45.83 13.10 97.34
C HIS A 366 -46.35 14.54 97.39
N VAL A 367 -47.65 14.73 97.17
CA VAL A 367 -48.31 16.04 97.34
C VAL A 367 -48.38 16.39 98.82
N LEU A 368 -48.70 15.43 99.68
CA LEU A 368 -48.72 15.62 101.14
C LEU A 368 -47.31 15.91 101.70
N ASP A 369 -46.28 15.19 101.27
CA ASP A 369 -44.88 15.36 101.69
C ASP A 369 -44.31 16.74 101.33
N ARG A 370 -44.88 17.41 100.31
CA ARG A 370 -44.52 18.79 99.92
C ARG A 370 -45.13 19.86 100.83
N GLY A 371 -45.86 19.47 101.89
CA GLY A 371 -46.45 20.38 102.87
C GLY A 371 -47.87 20.82 102.54
N TYR A 372 -48.52 20.20 101.55
CA TYR A 372 -49.95 20.40 101.30
C TYR A 372 -50.78 19.49 102.20
N ALA A 373 -51.96 19.95 102.61
CA ALA A 373 -52.93 19.13 103.32
C ALA A 373 -54.11 18.81 102.40
N ILE A 374 -54.65 17.60 102.48
CA ILE A 374 -55.97 17.28 101.92
C ILE A 374 -56.98 17.58 103.03
N VAL A 375 -57.84 18.59 102.80
CA VAL A 375 -58.90 18.95 103.74
C VAL A 375 -60.10 18.04 103.47
N GLN A 376 -60.61 17.40 104.52
CA GLN A 376 -61.80 16.56 104.46
C GLN A 376 -62.87 17.09 105.42
N THR A 377 -64.15 16.87 105.10
CA THR A 377 -65.26 17.11 106.02
C THR A 377 -65.33 16.00 107.09
N ALA A 378 -66.17 16.16 108.10
CA ALA A 378 -66.40 15.13 109.12
C ALA A 378 -66.81 13.76 108.55
N ASP A 379 -67.43 13.75 107.36
CA ASP A 379 -67.86 12.53 106.66
C ASP A 379 -66.77 11.90 105.79
N GLY A 380 -65.55 12.47 105.78
CA GLY A 380 -64.38 11.98 105.05
C GLY A 380 -64.32 12.37 103.57
N SER A 381 -65.26 13.17 103.06
CA SER A 381 -65.21 13.70 101.69
C SER A 381 -64.22 14.86 101.59
N ALA A 382 -63.47 14.95 100.49
CA ALA A 382 -62.50 16.03 100.29
C ALA A 382 -63.22 17.36 100.04
N LEU A 383 -62.90 18.37 100.86
CA LEU A 383 -63.43 19.72 100.75
C LEU A 383 -62.81 20.40 99.52
N ARG A 384 -63.63 20.83 98.57
CA ARG A 384 -63.16 21.43 97.30
C ARG A 384 -63.53 22.90 97.15
N ALA A 385 -64.58 23.37 97.81
CA ALA A 385 -65.03 24.76 97.75
C ALA A 385 -65.26 25.35 99.15
N PRO A 386 -65.01 26.65 99.37
CA PRO A 386 -65.24 27.29 100.67
C PRO A 386 -66.70 27.26 101.14
N ALA A 387 -67.65 27.28 100.20
CA ALA A 387 -69.09 27.23 100.50
C ALA A 387 -69.50 25.93 101.19
N ASP A 388 -68.73 24.86 101.02
CA ASP A 388 -69.00 23.54 101.61
C ASP A 388 -68.55 23.46 103.08
N ALA A 389 -67.94 24.52 103.63
CA ALA A 389 -67.53 24.60 105.03
C ALA A 389 -68.00 25.93 105.67
N PRO A 390 -69.31 26.10 105.92
CA PRO A 390 -69.84 27.24 106.68
C PRO A 390 -69.27 27.29 108.11
N ASP A 391 -69.45 28.45 108.78
CA ASP A 391 -68.91 28.70 110.12
C ASP A 391 -69.36 27.62 111.13
N GLY A 392 -68.41 27.11 111.90
CA GLY A 392 -68.58 26.01 112.86
C GLY A 392 -68.39 24.60 112.28
N THR A 393 -68.15 24.43 110.99
CA THR A 393 -68.00 23.08 110.38
C THR A 393 -66.70 22.40 110.80
N GLY A 394 -66.78 21.18 111.35
CA GLY A 394 -65.62 20.35 111.67
C GLY A 394 -64.94 19.80 110.40
N LEU A 395 -63.63 20.01 110.30
CA LEU A 395 -62.75 19.61 109.21
C LEU A 395 -61.64 18.70 109.72
N VAL A 396 -61.18 17.79 108.88
CA VAL A 396 -60.02 16.94 109.13
C VAL A 396 -58.97 17.23 108.07
N LEU A 397 -57.84 17.81 108.46
CA LEU A 397 -56.71 18.03 107.57
C LEU A 397 -55.79 16.82 107.62
N ARG A 398 -55.68 16.10 106.50
CA ARG A 398 -54.70 15.02 106.35
C ARG A 398 -53.40 15.59 105.79
N LEU A 399 -52.31 15.39 106.54
CA LEU A 399 -50.95 15.81 106.22
C LEU A 399 -50.09 14.59 105.84
N ALA A 400 -48.83 14.82 105.49
CA ALA A 400 -47.85 13.77 105.18
C ALA A 400 -47.79 12.68 106.26
N ALA A 401 -47.82 13.10 107.53
CA ALA A 401 -47.78 12.22 108.69
C ALA A 401 -48.96 12.52 109.62
N GLY A 402 -50.09 11.85 109.38
CA GLY A 402 -51.26 11.89 110.24
C GLY A 402 -52.34 12.88 109.81
N ALA A 403 -53.32 13.07 110.70
CA ALA A 403 -54.44 13.97 110.47
C ALA A 403 -54.74 14.77 111.73
N LEU A 404 -55.20 16.00 111.57
CA LEU A 404 -55.60 16.87 112.66
C LEU A 404 -56.99 17.47 112.41
N GLY A 405 -57.73 17.71 113.48
CA GLY A 405 -59.03 18.38 113.42
C GLY A 405 -58.87 19.90 113.34
N ALA A 406 -59.69 20.56 112.53
CA ALA A 406 -59.86 22.00 112.50
C ALA A 406 -61.34 22.33 112.41
N THR A 407 -61.71 23.57 112.71
CA THR A 407 -63.09 24.04 112.54
C THR A 407 -63.07 25.23 111.59
N SER A 408 -63.95 25.22 110.59
CA SER A 408 -64.13 26.34 109.66
C SER A 408 -64.73 27.52 110.40
N THR A 409 -64.21 28.73 110.17
CA THR A 409 -64.81 29.98 110.64
C THR A 409 -65.67 30.66 109.57
N GLY A 410 -66.11 29.87 108.57
CA GLY A 410 -66.87 30.34 107.42
C GLY A 410 -65.99 30.86 106.28
N PRO A 411 -66.59 31.24 105.13
CA PRO A 411 -65.86 31.79 103.99
C PRO A 411 -65.23 33.14 104.37
N THR A 412 -63.92 33.25 104.27
CA THR A 412 -63.19 34.50 104.53
C THR A 412 -62.75 35.11 103.21
N ASP A 413 -63.06 36.39 102.98
CA ASP A 413 -62.40 37.17 101.94
C ASP A 413 -60.97 37.50 102.41
N ASP A 414 -59.99 37.11 101.59
CA ASP A 414 -58.53 37.10 101.79
C ASP A 414 -57.97 37.72 103.10
N ILE A 415 -57.30 36.85 103.88
CA ILE A 415 -56.47 37.24 105.03
C ILE A 415 -55.23 38.03 104.54
N PRO A 416 -54.79 39.12 105.22
CA PRO A 416 -53.68 39.95 104.78
C PRO A 416 -52.34 39.21 104.85
N SER A 417 -51.61 39.17 103.73
CA SER A 417 -50.23 38.68 103.67
C SER A 417 -49.27 39.64 104.40
N SER A 418 -49.11 39.46 105.71
CA SER A 418 -47.91 39.91 106.43
C SER A 418 -46.71 39.06 106.02
N ALA A 419 -45.67 39.71 105.50
CA ALA A 419 -44.42 39.07 105.12
C ALA A 419 -43.64 38.61 106.36
N ALA A 420 -43.30 37.31 106.42
CA ALA A 420 -42.16 36.82 107.18
C ALA A 420 -41.22 36.08 106.21
N ARG A 421 -40.18 36.80 105.76
CA ARG A 421 -39.00 36.22 105.13
C ARG A 421 -38.35 35.25 106.11
N LEU A 422 -37.98 34.08 105.65
CA LEU A 422 -36.93 33.19 106.21
C LEU A 422 -36.43 32.29 105.06
N PRO A 423 -35.19 31.79 105.12
CA PRO A 423 -34.05 32.39 104.43
C PRO A 423 -33.62 31.61 103.18
N ALA A 424 -32.92 32.30 102.27
CA ALA A 424 -32.18 31.64 101.19
C ALA A 424 -30.92 30.96 101.75
N SER A 425 -30.70 29.69 101.38
CA SER A 425 -29.38 29.04 101.37
C SER A 425 -29.46 27.64 100.75
N PRO A 426 -28.36 27.09 100.22
CA PRO A 426 -27.29 27.74 99.46
C PRO A 426 -27.02 26.98 98.14
N ALA A 427 -26.53 27.68 97.10
CA ALA A 427 -25.74 27.00 96.07
C ALA A 427 -24.31 26.84 96.59
N PRO A 428 -23.77 25.62 96.60
CA PRO A 428 -22.51 25.40 95.85
C PRO A 428 -22.38 23.96 95.31
N GLY A 429 -21.64 23.67 94.26
CA GLY A 429 -20.67 24.53 93.59
C GLY A 429 -20.20 23.94 92.26
N ALA A 430 -19.82 24.86 91.38
CA ALA A 430 -18.89 24.58 90.30
C ALA A 430 -17.46 24.54 90.88
N ARG A 431 -16.70 23.54 90.46
CA ARG A 431 -15.23 23.46 90.56
C ARG A 431 -14.72 22.63 89.37
N PRO A 432 -13.45 22.77 88.98
CA PRO A 432 -13.10 23.50 87.77
C PRO A 432 -12.45 22.62 86.69
N ALA A 433 -12.11 23.27 85.58
CA ALA A 433 -11.47 22.73 84.39
C ALA A 433 -10.13 22.01 84.61
N SER A 434 -9.92 20.99 83.78
CA SER A 434 -8.64 20.46 83.28
C SER A 434 -8.98 19.78 81.95
N GLY A 435 -8.32 19.94 80.82
CA GLY A 435 -7.09 20.59 80.41
C GLY A 435 -6.91 20.15 78.95
N ALA A 436 -6.41 21.05 78.12
CA ALA A 436 -5.91 20.68 76.80
C ALA A 436 -4.66 19.81 76.97
N GLU A 437 -4.53 18.75 76.18
CA GLU A 437 -3.26 18.35 75.57
C GLU A 437 -3.47 17.21 74.56
N SER A 438 -2.89 17.42 73.37
CA SER A 438 -2.57 16.49 72.27
C SER A 438 -3.69 15.99 71.35
#